data_AF-A0A3M1U244-F1
#
_entry.id   AF-A0A3M1U244-F1
#
_cell.length_a   1.000
_cell.length_b   1.000
_cell.length_c   1.000
_cell.angle_alpha   90.00
_cell.angle_beta   90.00
_cell.angle_gamma   90.00
#
_symmetry.space_group_name_H-M   'P 1'
#
loop_
_entity.id
_entity.type
_entity.pdbx_description
1 polymer ?
#
loop_
_entity_poly.entity_id
_entity_poly.type
_entity_poly.pdbx_seq_one_letter_code
_entity_poly.pdbx_strand_id
1 'polypeptide(L)'
;GLFDPEYVNIFGVPFTFLPHEGNDDGPPPPPTPKTAVFPDPAKAEYEIIWPNVVRVERILHPTLEIDWTKVDPLTLNAAQTARVAELAPVIEGKPDVTRISRIELERLAREFRQQRIIFETARDVFDQMKGAWRGSREVLLAQLVRLVEKFVASDLIKVVPLAYHNDELRKRLIITLSMSRVVQHIARSVEQASAERLVPVFDSERPIRSTADMPTWYTGKPCEYTQKSHINVCVYDSTWEASDAYVLDTSDSVAAWVKNDHLGFEVVYIFRGVVRKYRPDFLIRLSTGDMLVLETKGKQTDETRAKHAAMQEWVEAVNTHGGFGTWRFAVAAQPADIHDILADAND
;
A
#
# COMPACT_ATOMS: atom_id res chain seq x y z
N GLY A 1 -12.91 30.46 -8.67
CA GLY A 1 -13.88 30.64 -7.57
C GLY A 1 -13.08 31.08 -6.37
N LEU A 2 -13.38 32.27 -5.85
CA LEU A 2 -12.77 32.76 -4.61
C LEU A 2 -13.38 31.98 -3.44
N PHE A 3 -12.57 31.62 -2.45
CA PHE A 3 -13.06 30.99 -1.22
C PHE A 3 -13.87 31.99 -0.41
N ASP A 4 -14.93 31.51 0.24
CA ASP A 4 -15.73 32.33 1.14
C ASP A 4 -14.93 32.69 2.41
N PRO A 5 -15.11 33.91 2.96
CA PRO A 5 -14.38 34.36 4.14
C PRO A 5 -14.78 33.56 5.40
N GLU A 6 -13.78 33.04 6.12
CA GLU A 6 -13.98 32.38 7.42
C GLU A 6 -14.00 33.42 8.56
N TYR A 7 -15.05 33.39 9.38
CA TYR A 7 -15.17 34.20 10.60
C TYR A 7 -14.93 33.35 11.84
N VAL A 8 -14.03 33.81 12.73
CA VAL A 8 -13.79 33.18 14.03
C VAL A 8 -14.56 33.94 15.11
N ASN A 9 -15.46 33.26 15.80
CA ASN A 9 -16.16 33.79 16.97
C ASN A 9 -15.26 33.69 18.22
N ILE A 10 -14.59 34.80 18.56
CA ILE A 10 -13.86 34.94 19.83
C ILE A 10 -14.79 35.74 20.76
N PHE A 11 -15.50 35.05 21.67
CA PHE A 11 -16.38 35.60 22.72
C PHE A 11 -17.76 36.17 22.33
N GLY A 12 -18.39 35.69 21.25
CA GLY A 12 -19.82 35.95 21.02
C GLY A 12 -20.19 37.39 20.64
N VAL A 13 -19.20 38.20 20.23
CA VAL A 13 -19.42 39.51 19.62
C VAL A 13 -18.64 39.55 18.30
N PRO A 14 -19.29 39.69 17.13
CA PRO A 14 -18.59 39.73 15.86
C PRO A 14 -17.76 41.03 15.78
N PHE A 15 -16.44 40.89 15.70
CA PHE A 15 -15.52 42.01 15.51
C PHE A 15 -15.30 42.24 14.01
N THR A 16 -15.81 43.36 13.47
CA THR A 16 -15.58 43.80 12.09
C THR A 16 -14.51 44.90 12.09
N PHE A 17 -13.31 44.63 11.59
CA PHE A 17 -12.17 45.56 11.68
C PHE A 17 -12.13 46.65 10.59
N LEU A 18 -13.03 46.66 9.62
CA LEU A 18 -13.07 47.65 8.54
C LEU A 18 -14.53 47.91 8.10
N PRO A 19 -15.02 49.16 8.11
CA PRO A 19 -16.32 49.46 7.52
C PRO A 19 -16.19 49.44 5.99
N HIS A 20 -16.87 48.51 5.35
CA HIS A 20 -17.16 48.59 3.92
C HIS A 20 -18.37 49.51 3.75
N GLU A 21 -18.14 50.73 3.25
CA GLU A 21 -19.21 51.56 2.71
C GLU A 21 -19.68 50.93 1.39
N GLY A 22 -20.80 50.20 1.43
CA GLY A 22 -21.47 49.74 0.21
C GLY A 22 -22.37 48.51 0.38
N ASN A 23 -23.68 48.77 0.34
CA ASN A 23 -24.80 47.90 -0.04
C ASN A 23 -25.18 46.68 0.85
N ASP A 24 -26.37 46.81 1.45
CA ASP A 24 -27.54 45.89 1.45
C ASP A 24 -27.38 44.37 1.67
N ASP A 25 -26.26 43.88 2.19
CA ASP A 25 -26.15 42.51 2.68
C ASP A 25 -26.19 42.50 4.21
N GLY A 26 -27.23 41.86 4.75
CA GLY A 26 -27.37 41.61 6.19
C GLY A 26 -26.16 40.85 6.74
N PRO A 27 -25.98 40.80 8.09
CA PRO A 27 -24.86 40.08 8.68
C PRO A 27 -24.80 38.66 8.10
N PRO A 28 -23.59 38.15 7.73
CA PRO A 28 -23.46 36.83 7.13
C PRO A 28 -24.14 35.80 8.03
N PRO A 29 -24.80 34.78 7.45
CA PRO A 29 -25.49 33.77 8.24
C PRO A 29 -24.52 33.16 9.26
N PRO A 30 -24.96 32.91 10.51
CA PRO A 30 -24.08 32.35 11.52
C PRO A 30 -23.48 31.04 11.00
N PRO A 31 -22.18 30.78 11.28
CA PRO A 31 -21.55 29.55 10.83
C PRO A 31 -22.35 28.35 11.35
N THR A 32 -22.48 27.32 10.51
CA THR A 32 -23.18 26.09 10.87
C THR A 32 -22.63 25.55 12.20
N PRO A 33 -23.49 25.20 13.17
CA PRO A 33 -23.04 24.63 14.44
C PRO A 33 -22.14 23.43 14.17
N LYS A 34 -20.94 23.44 14.74
CA LYS A 34 -20.03 22.30 14.61
C LYS A 34 -20.41 21.25 15.65
N THR A 35 -20.54 20.01 15.21
CA THR A 35 -20.72 18.86 16.09
C THR A 35 -19.37 18.45 16.65
N ALA A 36 -19.27 18.29 17.98
CA ALA A 36 -18.08 17.73 18.61
C ALA A 36 -18.05 16.21 18.39
N VAL A 37 -16.91 15.70 17.95
CA VAL A 37 -16.63 14.28 17.74
C VAL A 37 -15.59 13.85 18.78
N PHE A 38 -15.92 12.87 19.61
CA PHE A 38 -15.08 12.44 20.73
C PHE A 38 -15.38 10.99 21.14
N PRO A 39 -14.44 10.31 21.82
CA PRO A 39 -14.70 9.03 22.49
C PRO A 39 -15.63 9.26 23.69
N ASP A 40 -16.82 8.67 23.66
CA ASP A 40 -17.83 8.83 24.69
C ASP A 40 -17.56 7.87 25.87
N PRO A 41 -17.25 8.37 27.08
CA PRO A 41 -16.98 7.51 28.23
C PRO A 41 -18.13 6.57 28.60
N ALA A 42 -19.38 6.93 28.28
CA ALA A 42 -20.53 6.06 28.49
C ALA A 42 -20.58 4.86 27.52
N LYS A 43 -19.77 4.91 26.45
CA LYS A 43 -19.66 3.90 25.39
C LYS A 43 -18.32 3.15 25.42
N ALA A 44 -17.63 3.14 26.56
CA ALA A 44 -16.34 2.47 26.73
C ALA A 44 -16.39 0.96 26.40
N GLU A 45 -17.54 0.30 26.52
CA GLU A 45 -17.71 -1.11 26.11
C GLU A 45 -17.47 -1.32 24.60
N TYR A 46 -17.65 -0.28 23.78
CA TYR A 46 -17.42 -0.31 22.33
C TYR A 46 -16.00 0.14 21.95
N GLU A 47 -15.10 0.31 22.92
CA GLU A 47 -13.71 0.69 22.68
C GLU A 47 -13.02 -0.33 21.77
N ILE A 48 -12.44 0.11 20.66
CA ILE A 48 -11.62 -0.71 19.78
C ILE A 48 -10.14 -0.40 20.01
N ILE A 49 -9.35 -1.45 20.22
CA ILE A 49 -7.90 -1.42 20.47
C ILE A 49 -7.20 -2.17 19.34
N TRP A 50 -6.07 -1.65 18.84
CA TRP A 50 -5.32 -2.26 17.75
C TRP A 50 -3.80 -2.14 17.94
N PRO A 51 -3.01 -3.06 17.35
CA PRO A 51 -1.56 -2.92 17.30
C PRO A 51 -1.15 -1.76 16.38
N ASN A 52 -0.29 -0.88 16.88
CA ASN A 52 0.28 0.21 16.10
C ASN A 52 1.52 -0.29 15.34
N VAL A 53 1.29 -0.90 14.17
CA VAL A 53 2.35 -1.49 13.34
C VAL A 53 2.94 -0.42 12.42
N VAL A 54 4.24 -0.15 12.55
CA VAL A 54 4.96 0.82 11.69
C VAL A 54 5.43 0.21 10.38
N ARG A 55 5.70 -1.11 10.35
CA ARG A 55 6.02 -1.89 9.14
C ARG A 55 5.84 -3.38 9.41
N VAL A 56 5.72 -4.16 8.34
CA VAL A 56 5.82 -5.62 8.39
C VAL A 56 7.19 -6.03 7.86
N GLU A 57 7.91 -6.85 8.62
CA GLU A 57 9.17 -7.45 8.20
C GLU A 57 8.98 -8.90 7.77
N ARG A 58 9.69 -9.30 6.73
CA ARG A 58 9.73 -10.69 6.26
C ARG A 58 10.95 -11.37 6.85
N ILE A 59 10.74 -12.40 7.65
CA ILE A 59 11.84 -13.25 8.09
C ILE A 59 12.07 -14.30 7.00
N LEU A 60 13.29 -14.34 6.47
CA LEU A 60 13.67 -15.25 5.41
C LEU A 60 14.24 -16.54 5.98
N HIS A 61 13.94 -17.66 5.32
CA HIS A 61 14.61 -18.92 5.57
C HIS A 61 16.13 -18.80 5.38
N PRO A 62 16.96 -19.51 6.17
CA PRO A 62 18.42 -19.51 6.00
C PRO A 62 18.89 -20.07 4.65
N THR A 63 18.03 -20.83 3.97
CA THR A 63 18.24 -21.24 2.58
C THR A 63 17.24 -20.51 1.71
N LEU A 64 17.76 -19.70 0.78
CA LEU A 64 16.95 -18.97 -0.17
C LEU A 64 16.58 -19.86 -1.35
N GLU A 65 15.30 -19.81 -1.69
CA GLU A 65 14.69 -20.55 -2.78
C GLU A 65 13.86 -19.63 -3.67
N ILE A 66 13.59 -20.12 -4.88
CA ILE A 66 12.63 -19.55 -5.81
C ILE A 66 11.77 -20.72 -6.30
N ASP A 67 10.45 -20.61 -6.19
CA ASP A 67 9.53 -21.53 -6.83
C ASP A 67 9.41 -21.20 -8.33
N TRP A 68 10.33 -21.76 -9.12
CA TRP A 68 10.45 -21.49 -10.56
C TRP A 68 9.17 -21.80 -11.35
N THR A 69 8.24 -22.60 -10.81
CA THR A 69 6.98 -22.92 -11.47
C THR A 69 5.93 -21.81 -11.35
N LYS A 70 6.09 -20.93 -10.36
CA LYS A 70 5.17 -19.80 -10.08
C LYS A 70 5.74 -18.44 -10.50
N VAL A 71 6.98 -18.39 -10.99
CA VAL A 71 7.60 -17.14 -11.45
C VAL A 71 7.04 -16.77 -12.82
N ASP A 72 6.38 -15.60 -12.89
CA ASP A 72 5.93 -15.03 -14.16
C ASP A 72 7.12 -14.65 -15.05
N PRO A 73 7.06 -14.88 -16.38
CA PRO A 73 8.12 -14.43 -17.28
C PRO A 73 8.31 -12.90 -17.26
N LEU A 74 9.55 -12.45 -17.02
CA LEU A 74 9.94 -11.05 -17.12
C LEU A 74 10.11 -10.64 -18.59
N THR A 75 9.16 -9.83 -19.09
CA THR A 75 9.23 -9.29 -20.45
C THR A 75 9.92 -7.91 -20.47
N LEU A 76 11.03 -7.83 -21.21
CA LEU A 76 11.84 -6.63 -21.42
C LEU A 76 11.66 -6.12 -22.86
N ASN A 77 11.21 -4.87 -23.01
CA ASN A 77 11.00 -4.25 -24.32
C ASN A 77 12.20 -3.37 -24.69
N ALA A 78 12.92 -3.75 -25.74
CA ALA A 78 14.08 -3.02 -26.25
C ALA A 78 13.73 -1.58 -26.66
N ALA A 79 12.54 -1.33 -27.21
CA ALA A 79 12.10 0.01 -27.62
C ALA A 79 11.85 0.95 -26.43
N GLN A 80 11.60 0.42 -25.24
CA GLN A 80 11.39 1.20 -24.01
C GLN A 80 12.69 1.42 -23.22
N THR A 81 13.82 0.96 -23.75
CA THR A 81 15.12 1.06 -23.10
C THR A 81 15.84 2.33 -23.57
N ALA A 82 15.94 3.35 -22.72
CA ALA A 82 16.38 4.71 -23.10
C ALA A 82 17.67 4.76 -23.93
N ARG A 83 18.75 4.08 -23.49
CA ARG A 83 20.02 4.04 -24.25
C ARG A 83 19.92 3.32 -25.60
N VAL A 84 19.01 2.36 -25.76
CA VAL A 84 18.78 1.66 -27.04
C VAL A 84 18.00 2.55 -27.98
N ALA A 85 17.04 3.32 -27.45
CA ALA A 85 16.29 4.32 -28.21
C ALA A 85 17.20 5.46 -28.72
N GLU A 86 18.19 5.90 -27.93
CA GLU A 86 19.15 6.93 -28.33
C GLU A 86 20.13 6.46 -29.42
N LEU A 87 20.51 5.18 -29.42
CA LEU A 87 21.41 4.58 -30.41
C LEU A 87 20.67 4.11 -31.68
N ALA A 88 19.35 4.05 -31.64
CA ALA A 88 18.52 3.61 -32.74
C ALA A 88 18.23 4.77 -33.72
N PRO A 89 18.35 4.55 -35.03
CA PRO A 89 17.92 5.55 -36.00
C PRO A 89 16.42 5.80 -35.86
N VAL A 90 15.99 7.07 -35.89
CA VAL A 90 14.58 7.44 -35.81
C VAL A 90 13.93 7.29 -37.19
N ILE A 91 12.89 6.46 -37.28
CA ILE A 91 12.08 6.27 -38.48
C ILE A 91 10.62 6.58 -38.11
N GLU A 92 9.96 7.49 -38.83
CA GLU A 92 8.58 7.91 -38.55
C GLU A 92 8.34 8.38 -37.10
N GLY A 93 9.31 9.08 -36.51
CA GLY A 93 9.20 9.63 -35.15
C GLY A 93 9.33 8.60 -34.03
N LYS A 94 9.62 7.32 -34.35
CA LYS A 94 9.90 6.27 -33.37
C LYS A 94 11.32 5.71 -33.56
N PRO A 95 12.03 5.33 -32.50
CA PRO A 95 13.34 4.68 -32.63
C PRO A 95 13.20 3.31 -33.28
N ASP A 96 13.86 3.07 -34.41
CA ASP A 96 13.97 1.74 -35.02
C ASP A 96 15.13 0.97 -34.39
N VAL A 97 14.83 0.35 -33.26
CA VAL A 97 15.81 -0.46 -32.52
C VAL A 97 16.33 -1.65 -33.35
N THR A 98 15.69 -2.07 -34.44
CA THR A 98 16.21 -3.21 -35.23
C THR A 98 17.48 -2.89 -36.01
N ARG A 99 17.83 -1.60 -36.16
CA ARG A 99 18.92 -1.10 -37.02
C ARG A 99 20.15 -0.57 -36.28
N ILE A 100 20.32 -0.85 -34.99
CA ILE A 100 21.53 -0.47 -34.24
C ILE A 100 22.77 -1.16 -34.83
N SER A 101 23.88 -0.42 -34.97
CA SER A 101 25.10 -0.94 -35.57
C SER A 101 25.70 -2.09 -34.74
N ARG A 102 26.13 -3.15 -35.43
CA ARG A 102 26.71 -4.34 -34.79
C ARG A 102 27.98 -4.01 -33.99
N ILE A 103 28.77 -3.05 -34.45
CA ILE A 103 30.03 -2.63 -33.80
C ILE A 103 29.77 -1.98 -32.44
N GLU A 104 28.74 -1.14 -32.33
CA GLU A 104 28.36 -0.51 -31.07
C GLU A 104 27.78 -1.52 -30.07
N LEU A 105 26.96 -2.46 -30.56
CA LEU A 105 26.44 -3.57 -29.76
C LEU A 105 27.56 -4.46 -29.21
N GLU A 106 28.55 -4.82 -30.05
CA GLU A 106 29.69 -5.62 -29.64
C GLU A 106 30.58 -4.90 -28.62
N ARG A 107 30.75 -3.58 -28.73
CA ARG A 107 31.50 -2.78 -27.74
C ARG A 107 30.82 -2.82 -26.37
N LEU A 108 29.51 -2.55 -26.33
CA LEU A 108 28.72 -2.59 -25.09
C LEU A 108 28.67 -4.01 -24.51
N ALA A 109 28.48 -5.03 -25.34
CA ALA A 109 28.45 -6.41 -24.87
C ALA A 109 29.83 -6.90 -24.37
N ARG A 110 30.95 -6.37 -24.84
CA ARG A 110 32.27 -6.65 -24.25
C ARG A 110 32.44 -6.05 -22.86
N GLU A 111 31.85 -4.88 -22.62
CA GLU A 111 31.87 -4.18 -21.33
C GLU A 111 31.07 -4.92 -20.24
N PHE A 112 29.97 -5.58 -20.64
CA PHE A 112 29.02 -6.22 -19.72
C PHE A 112 28.94 -7.74 -19.90
N ARG A 113 30.04 -8.46 -19.56
CA ARG A 113 30.08 -9.94 -19.56
C ARG A 113 28.96 -10.54 -18.69
N GLN A 114 28.44 -11.71 -19.05
CA GLN A 114 27.37 -12.37 -18.31
C GLN A 114 27.67 -12.51 -16.81
N GLN A 115 28.91 -12.87 -16.45
CA GLN A 115 29.32 -12.95 -15.05
C GLN A 115 29.21 -11.61 -14.31
N ARG A 116 29.50 -10.50 -15.00
CA ARG A 116 29.36 -9.16 -14.45
C ARG A 116 27.89 -8.82 -14.22
N ILE A 117 27.01 -9.14 -15.17
CA ILE A 117 25.56 -8.96 -15.03
C ILE A 117 25.04 -9.75 -13.81
N ILE A 118 25.44 -11.02 -13.67
CA ILE A 118 25.06 -11.87 -12.54
C ILE A 118 25.52 -11.24 -11.22
N PHE A 119 26.79 -10.83 -11.14
CA PHE A 119 27.36 -10.27 -9.92
C PHE A 119 26.74 -8.91 -9.55
N GLU A 120 26.59 -8.00 -10.50
CA GLU A 120 25.96 -6.68 -10.27
C GLU A 120 24.50 -6.85 -9.85
N THR A 121 23.74 -7.72 -10.53
CA THR A 121 22.36 -8.03 -10.17
C THR A 121 22.29 -8.65 -8.76
N ALA A 122 23.13 -9.63 -8.45
CA ALA A 122 23.14 -10.27 -7.13
C ALA A 122 23.53 -9.28 -6.01
N ARG A 123 24.48 -8.37 -6.27
CA ARG A 123 24.83 -7.29 -5.33
C ARG A 123 23.65 -6.35 -5.09
N ASP A 124 22.95 -5.95 -6.15
CA ASP A 124 21.84 -5.01 -6.02
C ASP A 124 20.63 -5.67 -5.32
N VAL A 125 20.38 -6.97 -5.55
CA VAL A 125 19.40 -7.76 -4.77
C VAL A 125 19.87 -7.90 -3.32
N PHE A 126 21.16 -8.18 -3.09
CA PHE A 126 21.73 -8.24 -1.74
C PHE A 126 21.49 -6.94 -0.96
N ASP A 127 21.70 -5.79 -1.60
CA ASP A 127 21.51 -4.49 -0.95
C ASP A 127 20.06 -4.22 -0.54
N GLN A 128 19.08 -4.82 -1.24
CA GLN A 128 17.66 -4.78 -0.87
C GLN A 128 17.33 -5.71 0.29
N MET A 129 17.92 -6.92 0.30
CA MET A 129 17.53 -7.98 1.24
C MET A 129 18.36 -8.04 2.53
N LYS A 130 19.55 -7.43 2.55
CA LYS A 130 20.50 -7.53 3.69
C LYS A 130 19.93 -7.08 5.03
N GLY A 131 18.93 -6.20 5.05
CA GLY A 131 18.30 -5.72 6.29
C GLY A 131 17.41 -6.77 6.96
N ALA A 132 16.75 -7.61 6.17
CA ALA A 132 15.89 -8.69 6.66
C ALA A 132 16.67 -9.99 6.94
N TRP A 133 17.90 -10.08 6.44
CA TRP A 133 18.73 -11.27 6.57
C TRP A 133 19.40 -11.39 7.95
N ARG A 134 19.24 -12.54 8.59
CA ARG A 134 19.80 -12.82 9.92
C ARG A 134 21.11 -13.63 9.92
N GLY A 135 21.49 -14.19 8.77
CA GLY A 135 22.72 -14.99 8.62
C GLY A 135 23.94 -14.15 8.25
N SER A 136 25.03 -14.81 7.85
CA SER A 136 26.23 -14.09 7.38
C SER A 136 26.00 -13.44 6.01
N ARG A 137 26.67 -12.31 5.78
CA ARG A 137 26.62 -11.56 4.52
C ARG A 137 27.11 -12.39 3.34
N GLU A 138 28.17 -13.16 3.55
CA GLU A 138 28.82 -14.00 2.55
C GLU A 138 27.88 -15.12 2.09
N VAL A 139 27.15 -15.72 3.03
CA VAL A 139 26.16 -16.76 2.74
C VAL A 139 25.00 -16.20 1.94
N LEU A 140 24.48 -15.02 2.28
CA LEU A 140 23.42 -14.37 1.50
C LEU A 140 23.89 -14.10 0.06
N LEU A 141 25.06 -13.48 -0.09
CA LEU A 141 25.59 -13.12 -1.41
C LEU A 141 25.84 -14.36 -2.27
N ALA A 142 26.42 -15.43 -1.71
CA ALA A 142 26.67 -16.67 -2.44
C ALA A 142 25.37 -17.31 -2.95
N GLN A 143 24.31 -17.32 -2.13
CA GLN A 143 23.01 -17.83 -2.52
C GLN A 143 22.37 -16.99 -3.62
N LEU A 144 22.43 -15.66 -3.50
CA LEU A 144 21.90 -14.74 -4.50
C LEU A 144 22.61 -14.86 -5.84
N VAL A 145 23.94 -14.99 -5.85
CA VAL A 145 24.70 -15.24 -7.10
C VAL A 145 24.18 -16.49 -7.81
N ARG A 146 23.99 -17.60 -7.07
CA ARG A 146 23.47 -18.86 -7.62
C ARG A 146 22.05 -18.71 -8.17
N LEU A 147 21.16 -18.03 -7.44
CA LEU A 147 19.77 -17.82 -7.87
C LEU A 147 19.67 -16.91 -9.09
N VAL A 148 20.45 -15.81 -9.10
CA VAL A 148 20.51 -14.88 -10.24
C VAL A 148 21.09 -15.56 -11.47
N GLU A 149 22.16 -16.33 -11.33
CA GLU A 149 22.74 -17.12 -12.42
C GLU A 149 21.70 -18.04 -13.05
N LYS A 150 20.97 -18.79 -12.22
CA LYS A 150 19.89 -19.67 -12.68
C LYS A 150 18.77 -18.89 -13.38
N PHE A 151 18.37 -17.74 -12.85
CA PHE A 151 17.32 -16.91 -13.48
C PHE A 151 17.77 -16.34 -14.83
N VAL A 152 18.97 -15.78 -14.92
CA VAL A 152 19.51 -15.20 -16.17
C VAL A 152 19.71 -16.27 -17.24
N ALA A 153 20.08 -17.49 -16.86
CA ALA A 153 20.20 -18.62 -17.77
C ALA A 153 18.86 -19.27 -18.17
N SER A 154 17.77 -18.96 -17.46
CA SER A 154 16.45 -19.54 -17.72
C SER A 154 15.71 -18.87 -18.89
N ASP A 155 14.60 -19.49 -19.30
CA ASP A 155 13.67 -18.93 -20.28
C ASP A 155 12.71 -17.87 -19.72
N LEU A 156 12.84 -17.50 -18.44
CA LEU A 156 11.96 -16.53 -17.78
C LEU A 156 12.22 -15.09 -18.23
N ILE A 157 13.37 -14.77 -18.81
CA ILE A 157 13.61 -13.44 -19.39
C ILE A 157 13.24 -13.46 -20.88
N LYS A 158 12.12 -12.82 -21.22
CA LYS A 158 11.68 -12.63 -22.60
C LYS A 158 12.05 -11.23 -23.08
N VAL A 159 12.75 -11.13 -24.20
CA VAL A 159 13.12 -9.84 -24.79
C VAL A 159 12.28 -9.62 -26.04
N VAL A 160 11.69 -8.44 -26.16
CA VAL A 160 10.86 -8.04 -27.31
C VAL A 160 11.51 -6.82 -27.96
N PRO A 161 11.69 -6.79 -29.29
CA PRO A 161 11.25 -7.79 -30.27
C PRO A 161 12.15 -9.03 -30.34
N LEU A 162 11.63 -10.13 -30.93
CA LEU A 162 12.28 -11.46 -30.93
C LEU A 162 13.70 -11.45 -31.54
N ALA A 163 13.98 -10.55 -32.47
CA ALA A 163 15.32 -10.37 -33.05
C ALA A 163 16.40 -9.98 -32.02
N TYR A 164 16.02 -9.40 -30.88
CA TYR A 164 16.91 -9.13 -29.75
C TYR A 164 17.03 -10.32 -28.81
N HIS A 165 16.00 -11.16 -28.73
CA HIS A 165 16.01 -12.34 -27.87
C HIS A 165 16.91 -13.46 -28.43
N ASN A 166 16.91 -13.65 -29.75
CA ASN A 166 17.64 -14.71 -30.42
C ASN A 166 19.13 -14.41 -30.61
N ASP A 167 19.57 -13.18 -30.34
CA ASP A 167 20.98 -12.78 -30.40
C ASP A 167 21.49 -12.56 -28.98
N GLU A 168 22.46 -13.38 -28.55
CA GLU A 168 22.99 -13.37 -27.17
C GLU A 168 23.60 -12.02 -26.75
N LEU A 169 24.25 -11.30 -27.68
CA LEU A 169 24.85 -10.01 -27.36
C LEU A 169 23.75 -8.96 -27.15
N ARG A 170 22.74 -8.96 -28.01
CA ARG A 170 21.57 -8.07 -27.92
C ARG A 170 20.73 -8.37 -26.69
N LYS A 171 20.45 -9.64 -26.39
CA LYS A 171 19.70 -10.06 -25.19
C LYS A 171 20.40 -9.57 -23.93
N ARG A 172 21.71 -9.81 -23.81
CA ARG A 172 22.53 -9.34 -22.67
C ARG A 172 22.53 -7.82 -22.53
N LEU A 173 22.60 -7.09 -23.64
CA LEU A 173 22.52 -5.63 -23.61
C LEU A 173 21.18 -5.17 -23.03
N ILE A 174 20.06 -5.73 -23.48
CA ILE A 174 18.74 -5.35 -22.97
C ILE A 174 18.59 -5.68 -21.49
N ILE A 175 19.07 -6.83 -21.04
CA ILE A 175 19.10 -7.21 -19.62
C ILE A 175 19.88 -6.15 -18.81
N THR A 176 21.09 -5.80 -19.26
CA THR A 176 21.95 -4.82 -18.59
C THR A 176 21.28 -3.46 -18.50
N LEU A 177 20.68 -2.99 -19.59
CA LEU A 177 20.02 -1.68 -19.62
C LEU A 177 18.67 -1.66 -18.90
N SER A 178 18.12 -2.83 -18.59
CA SER A 178 16.90 -3.01 -17.79
C SER A 178 17.19 -3.61 -16.42
N MET A 179 18.43 -3.49 -15.92
CA MET A 179 18.90 -4.22 -14.73
C MET A 179 18.04 -3.95 -13.49
N SER A 180 17.54 -2.72 -13.31
CA SER A 180 16.62 -2.40 -12.20
C SER A 180 15.35 -3.26 -12.21
N ARG A 181 14.78 -3.54 -13.39
CA ARG A 181 13.60 -4.41 -13.53
C ARG A 181 13.93 -5.88 -13.23
N VAL A 182 15.12 -6.33 -13.65
CA VAL A 182 15.62 -7.69 -13.39
C VAL A 182 15.85 -7.90 -11.90
N VAL A 183 16.54 -6.96 -11.24
CA VAL A 183 16.77 -6.94 -9.79
C VAL A 183 15.46 -6.99 -9.04
N GLN A 184 14.50 -6.10 -9.34
CA GLN A 184 13.19 -6.08 -8.66
C GLN A 184 12.41 -7.38 -8.84
N HIS A 185 12.49 -7.99 -10.02
CA HIS A 185 11.77 -9.22 -10.32
C HIS A 185 12.36 -10.42 -9.56
N ILE A 186 13.69 -10.56 -9.54
CA ILE A 186 14.36 -11.61 -8.77
C ILE A 186 14.15 -11.41 -7.27
N ALA A 187 14.37 -10.20 -6.75
CA ALA A 187 14.21 -9.90 -5.33
C ALA A 187 12.82 -10.30 -4.83
N ARG A 188 11.77 -9.90 -5.56
CA ARG A 188 10.38 -10.30 -5.25
C ARG A 188 10.18 -11.80 -5.28
N SER A 189 10.73 -12.50 -6.27
CA SER A 189 10.58 -13.95 -6.41
C SER A 189 11.25 -14.71 -5.26
N VAL A 190 12.42 -14.23 -4.82
CA VAL A 190 13.12 -14.78 -3.66
C VAL A 190 12.34 -14.50 -2.38
N GLU A 191 11.92 -13.26 -2.15
CA GLU A 191 11.16 -12.87 -0.96
C GLU A 191 9.83 -13.62 -0.83
N GLN A 192 9.15 -13.91 -1.94
CA GLN A 192 7.91 -14.68 -1.94
C GLN A 192 8.13 -16.16 -1.60
N ALA A 193 9.17 -16.78 -2.16
CA ALA A 193 9.41 -18.21 -1.96
C ALA A 193 10.20 -18.52 -0.69
N SER A 194 10.96 -17.55 -0.17
CA SER A 194 11.85 -17.73 0.99
C SER A 194 11.33 -17.10 2.28
N ALA A 195 10.14 -16.47 2.28
CA ALA A 195 9.54 -15.95 3.50
C ALA A 195 9.12 -17.11 4.42
N GLU A 196 9.73 -17.19 5.60
CA GLU A 196 9.36 -18.12 6.66
C GLU A 196 8.12 -17.61 7.40
N ARG A 197 8.12 -16.33 7.77
CA ARG A 197 7.01 -15.67 8.47
C ARG A 197 7.05 -14.16 8.33
N LEU A 198 5.88 -13.54 8.44
CA LEU A 198 5.73 -12.10 8.60
C LEU A 198 5.77 -11.73 10.07
N VAL A 199 6.51 -10.66 10.41
CA VAL A 199 6.63 -10.14 11.76
C VAL A 199 6.20 -8.67 11.77
N PRO A 200 5.18 -8.29 12.55
CA PRO A 200 4.82 -6.90 12.71
C PRO A 200 5.89 -6.20 13.55
N VAL A 201 6.35 -5.05 13.08
CA VAL A 201 7.18 -4.13 13.87
C VAL A 201 6.26 -3.07 14.43
N PHE A 202 6.14 -3.03 15.74
CA PHE A 202 5.32 -2.05 16.44
C PHE A 202 6.06 -0.71 16.61
N ASP A 203 5.28 0.35 16.76
CA ASP A 203 5.77 1.64 17.23
C ASP A 203 6.42 1.48 18.62
N SER A 204 7.60 2.06 18.80
CA SER A 204 8.40 1.89 20.01
C SER A 204 7.84 2.65 21.22
N GLU A 205 7.10 3.73 20.99
CA GLU A 205 6.54 4.56 22.07
C GLU A 205 5.09 4.19 22.34
N ARG A 206 4.30 3.94 21.29
CA ARG A 206 2.87 3.61 21.37
C ARG A 206 2.57 2.33 20.60
N PRO A 207 3.00 1.14 21.09
CA PRO A 207 2.82 -0.13 20.38
C PRO A 207 1.35 -0.55 20.24
N ILE A 208 0.48 -0.01 21.09
CA ILE A 208 -0.96 -0.27 21.10
C ILE A 208 -1.66 1.09 21.02
N ARG A 209 -2.74 1.17 20.23
CA ARG A 209 -3.61 2.35 20.11
C ARG A 209 -5.05 1.96 20.37
N SER A 210 -5.84 2.95 20.75
CA SER A 210 -7.25 2.81 20.99
C SER A 210 -8.06 3.97 20.42
N THR A 211 -9.34 3.72 20.15
CA THR A 211 -10.34 4.77 19.98
C THR A 211 -10.34 5.79 21.12
N ALA A 212 -9.98 5.40 22.35
CA ALA A 212 -9.84 6.30 23.50
C ALA A 212 -8.74 7.36 23.33
N ASP A 213 -7.75 7.13 22.45
CA ASP A 213 -6.65 8.06 22.18
C ASP A 213 -7.06 9.22 21.27
N MET A 214 -8.26 9.18 20.67
CA MET A 214 -8.68 10.19 19.71
C MET A 214 -8.98 11.52 20.41
N PRO A 215 -8.27 12.62 20.06
CA PRO A 215 -8.59 13.92 20.61
C PRO A 215 -9.96 14.39 20.11
N THR A 216 -10.69 15.14 20.95
CA THR A 216 -11.93 15.78 20.52
C THR A 216 -11.65 16.72 19.35
N TRP A 217 -12.45 16.59 18.29
CA TRP A 217 -12.42 17.46 17.13
C TRP A 217 -13.84 17.88 16.74
N TYR A 218 -13.97 18.78 15.76
CA TYR A 218 -15.26 19.41 15.43
C TYR A 218 -15.52 19.33 13.93
N THR A 219 -16.72 18.91 13.56
CA THR A 219 -17.16 18.79 12.15
C THR A 219 -18.37 19.66 11.86
N GLY A 220 -18.43 20.21 10.64
CA GLY A 220 -19.65 20.81 10.08
C GLY A 220 -20.35 19.90 9.06
N LYS A 221 -19.80 18.70 8.81
CA LYS A 221 -20.38 17.72 7.87
C LYS A 221 -21.58 17.00 8.50
N PRO A 222 -22.50 16.45 7.69
CA PRO A 222 -23.54 15.55 8.18
C PRO A 222 -22.94 14.39 8.98
N CYS A 223 -23.54 14.12 10.14
CA CYS A 223 -23.14 13.06 11.04
C CYS A 223 -24.36 12.55 11.81
N GLU A 224 -24.30 11.30 12.26
CA GLU A 224 -25.37 10.66 13.04
C GLU A 224 -24.78 10.04 14.30
N TYR A 225 -25.60 9.95 15.35
CA TYR A 225 -25.22 9.27 16.58
C TYR A 225 -25.09 7.76 16.34
N THR A 226 -24.06 7.17 16.94
CA THR A 226 -23.79 5.74 16.88
C THR A 226 -24.41 5.03 18.09
N GLN A 227 -24.66 3.73 17.99
CA GLN A 227 -25.09 2.89 19.11
C GLN A 227 -23.98 1.95 19.55
N LYS A 228 -23.28 1.32 18.58
CA LYS A 228 -22.24 0.31 18.79
C LYS A 228 -20.83 0.83 18.54
N SER A 229 -20.60 2.14 18.70
CA SER A 229 -19.28 2.75 18.53
C SER A 229 -18.86 3.53 19.75
N HIS A 230 -17.58 3.46 20.12
CA HIS A 230 -17.03 4.28 21.20
C HIS A 230 -17.07 5.78 20.86
N ILE A 231 -17.01 6.13 19.57
CA ILE A 231 -17.09 7.52 19.13
C ILE A 231 -18.56 7.95 19.07
N ASN A 232 -18.88 9.10 19.66
CA ASN A 232 -20.25 9.57 19.87
C ASN A 232 -21.08 9.68 18.57
N VAL A 233 -20.47 10.13 17.47
CA VAL A 233 -21.09 10.31 16.16
C VAL A 233 -20.20 9.78 15.04
N CYS A 234 -20.82 9.34 13.93
CA CYS A 234 -20.12 8.99 12.70
C CYS A 234 -20.34 10.06 11.63
N VAL A 235 -19.25 10.55 11.04
CA VAL A 235 -19.27 11.54 9.95
C VAL A 235 -19.22 10.83 8.61
N TYR A 236 -20.11 11.20 7.67
CA TYR A 236 -20.19 10.55 6.37
C TYR A 236 -19.54 11.39 5.27
N ASP A 237 -18.59 10.82 4.54
CA ASP A 237 -18.03 11.45 3.34
C ASP A 237 -18.80 11.04 2.09
N SER A 238 -19.66 10.01 2.20
CA SER A 238 -20.48 9.55 1.11
C SER A 238 -21.73 8.79 1.56
N THR A 239 -22.70 8.65 0.64
CA THR A 239 -23.93 7.89 0.89
C THR A 239 -23.69 6.40 1.12
N TRP A 240 -22.60 5.84 0.56
CA TRP A 240 -22.25 4.43 0.74
C TRP A 240 -21.75 4.19 2.16
N GLU A 241 -20.83 5.03 2.66
CA GLU A 241 -20.39 4.96 4.06
C GLU A 241 -21.54 5.11 5.05
N ALA A 242 -22.52 5.96 4.75
CA ALA A 242 -23.72 6.09 5.58
C ALA A 242 -24.55 4.80 5.63
N SER A 243 -24.69 4.12 4.49
CA SER A 243 -25.37 2.82 4.42
C SER A 243 -24.60 1.74 5.19
N ASP A 244 -23.29 1.66 4.98
CA ASP A 244 -22.43 0.66 5.63
C ASP A 244 -22.41 0.88 7.15
N ALA A 245 -22.24 2.13 7.60
CA ALA A 245 -22.31 2.49 9.02
C ALA A 245 -23.65 2.11 9.65
N TYR A 246 -24.77 2.35 8.96
CA TYR A 246 -26.09 1.94 9.45
C TYR A 246 -26.19 0.43 9.65
N VAL A 247 -25.69 -0.36 8.69
CA VAL A 247 -25.68 -1.82 8.81
C VAL A 247 -24.78 -2.27 9.97
N LEU A 248 -23.58 -1.69 10.11
CA LEU A 248 -22.66 -2.01 11.21
C LEU A 248 -23.26 -1.70 12.58
N ASP A 249 -24.01 -0.60 12.70
CA ASP A 249 -24.58 -0.16 13.97
C ASP A 249 -25.82 -0.97 14.40
N THR A 250 -26.52 -1.59 13.44
CA THR A 250 -27.77 -2.32 13.68
C THR A 250 -27.64 -3.84 13.61
N SER A 251 -26.55 -4.37 13.04
CA SER A 251 -26.35 -5.81 12.86
C SER A 251 -25.97 -6.53 14.16
N ASP A 252 -26.60 -7.65 14.47
CA ASP A 252 -26.29 -8.51 15.62
C ASP A 252 -24.91 -9.19 15.51
N SER A 253 -24.42 -9.35 14.28
CA SER A 253 -23.08 -9.86 13.97
C SER A 253 -21.95 -8.94 14.42
N VAL A 254 -22.26 -7.68 14.77
CA VAL A 254 -21.28 -6.65 15.16
C VAL A 254 -21.41 -6.35 16.64
N ALA A 255 -20.31 -6.50 17.37
CA ALA A 255 -20.20 -6.15 18.78
C ALA A 255 -19.77 -4.69 18.98
N ALA A 256 -18.84 -4.19 18.15
CA ALA A 256 -18.47 -2.79 18.11
C ALA A 256 -17.93 -2.42 16.72
N TRP A 257 -18.03 -1.15 16.34
CA TRP A 257 -17.41 -0.66 15.10
C TRP A 257 -16.96 0.78 15.25
N VAL A 258 -16.08 1.23 14.37
CA VAL A 258 -15.69 2.63 14.28
C VAL A 258 -15.24 2.97 12.86
N LYS A 259 -15.62 4.16 12.39
CA LYS A 259 -15.00 4.75 11.20
C LYS A 259 -13.59 5.23 11.57
N ASN A 260 -12.61 4.91 10.74
CA ASN A 260 -11.21 5.31 10.91
C ASN A 260 -10.99 6.79 10.53
N ASP A 261 -11.67 7.68 11.25
CA ASP A 261 -11.57 9.12 11.07
C ASP A 261 -10.83 9.72 12.27
N HIS A 262 -9.67 10.34 12.01
CA HIS A 262 -8.76 10.90 13.03
C HIS A 262 -8.23 9.89 14.08
N LEU A 263 -8.48 8.59 13.94
CA LEU A 263 -7.94 7.54 14.84
C LEU A 263 -6.46 7.23 14.58
N GLY A 264 -6.02 7.39 13.33
CA GLY A 264 -4.64 7.11 12.93
C GLY A 264 -4.33 5.62 12.78
N PHE A 265 -5.33 4.77 12.48
CA PHE A 265 -5.06 3.43 11.99
C PHE A 265 -4.56 3.51 10.55
N GLU A 266 -3.26 3.26 10.34
CA GLU A 266 -2.57 3.44 9.07
C GLU A 266 -1.75 2.20 8.73
N VAL A 267 -1.80 1.78 7.46
CA VAL A 267 -0.96 0.71 6.92
C VAL A 267 0.04 1.28 5.94
N VAL A 268 1.31 1.00 6.16
CA VAL A 268 2.40 1.43 5.27
C VAL A 268 2.47 0.50 4.07
N TYR A 269 2.55 1.07 2.87
CA TYR A 269 2.72 0.32 1.63
C TYR A 269 3.68 1.04 0.67
N ILE A 270 4.23 0.31 -0.28
CA ILE A 270 5.11 0.85 -1.32
C ILE A 270 4.37 0.84 -2.65
N PHE A 271 4.30 1.99 -3.31
CA PHE A 271 3.76 2.08 -4.66
C PHE A 271 4.68 2.90 -5.56
N ARG A 272 5.10 2.29 -6.67
CA ARG A 272 6.05 2.89 -7.63
C ARG A 272 7.32 3.43 -6.97
N GLY A 273 7.85 2.69 -5.99
CA GLY A 273 9.06 3.04 -5.25
C GLY A 273 8.90 4.11 -4.17
N VAL A 274 7.68 4.59 -3.92
CA VAL A 274 7.38 5.59 -2.89
C VAL A 274 6.68 4.91 -1.72
N VAL A 275 7.20 5.14 -0.50
CA VAL A 275 6.54 4.74 0.74
C VAL A 275 5.31 5.62 0.96
N ARG A 276 4.16 5.00 1.17
CA ARG A 276 2.87 5.65 1.35
C ARG A 276 2.14 5.05 2.55
N LYS A 277 1.11 5.77 3.00
CA LYS A 277 0.20 5.33 4.06
C LYS A 277 -1.20 5.17 3.47
N TYR A 278 -1.85 4.09 3.86
CA TYR A 278 -3.22 3.76 3.53
C TYR A 278 -4.04 3.76 4.82
N ARG A 279 -5.22 4.37 4.79
CA ARG A 279 -6.19 4.34 5.89
C ARG A 279 -7.43 3.61 5.39
N PRO A 280 -7.74 2.41 5.91
CA PRO A 280 -9.01 1.74 5.63
C PRO A 280 -10.17 2.50 6.27
N ASP A 281 -11.39 2.27 5.80
CA ASP A 281 -12.56 3.05 6.24
C ASP A 281 -13.07 2.67 7.63
N PHE A 282 -13.17 1.37 7.95
CA PHE A 282 -13.75 0.91 9.21
C PHE A 282 -12.92 -0.16 9.92
N LEU A 283 -12.97 -0.12 11.25
CA LEU A 283 -12.56 -1.22 12.14
C LEU A 283 -13.80 -1.75 12.84
N ILE A 284 -13.95 -3.07 12.87
CA ILE A 284 -15.13 -3.74 13.37
C ILE A 284 -14.68 -4.86 14.31
N ARG A 285 -15.27 -4.94 15.49
CA ARG A 285 -15.21 -6.11 16.36
C ARG A 285 -16.49 -6.91 16.16
N LEU A 286 -16.36 -8.11 15.60
CA LEU A 286 -17.45 -9.03 15.37
C LEU A 286 -17.96 -9.62 16.68
N SER A 287 -19.18 -10.16 16.66
CA SER A 287 -19.80 -10.84 17.80
C SER A 287 -18.98 -12.04 18.30
N THR A 288 -18.22 -12.67 17.41
CA THR A 288 -17.25 -13.75 17.70
C THR A 288 -16.02 -13.28 18.48
N GLY A 289 -15.76 -11.97 18.51
CA GLY A 289 -14.54 -11.37 19.06
C GLY A 289 -13.44 -11.11 18.02
N ASP A 290 -13.60 -11.61 16.79
CA ASP A 290 -12.68 -11.35 15.68
C ASP A 290 -12.72 -9.87 15.28
N MET A 291 -11.57 -9.34 14.85
CA MET A 291 -11.45 -8.00 14.30
C MET A 291 -11.54 -8.04 12.77
N LEU A 292 -12.34 -7.15 12.18
CA LEU A 292 -12.47 -6.99 10.74
C LEU A 292 -12.11 -5.55 10.35
N VAL A 293 -11.16 -5.43 9.43
CA VAL A 293 -10.88 -4.19 8.71
C VAL A 293 -11.69 -4.19 7.42
N LEU A 294 -12.46 -3.12 7.19
CA LEU A 294 -13.31 -2.99 6.02
C LEU A 294 -12.92 -1.75 5.20
N GLU A 295 -12.71 -1.95 3.90
CA GLU A 295 -12.62 -0.88 2.90
C GLU A 295 -13.92 -0.80 2.12
N THR A 296 -14.44 0.41 1.93
CA THR A 296 -15.59 0.68 1.07
C THR A 296 -15.13 1.38 -0.20
N LYS A 297 -15.71 0.99 -1.34
CA LYS A 297 -15.38 1.50 -2.68
C LYS A 297 -13.98 1.15 -3.18
N GLY A 298 -13.94 0.58 -4.38
CA GLY A 298 -12.71 0.57 -5.14
C GLY A 298 -12.94 0.30 -6.62
N LYS A 299 -12.72 1.31 -7.48
CA LYS A 299 -12.27 0.97 -8.82
C LYS A 299 -10.93 0.25 -8.66
N GLN A 300 -10.83 -0.96 -9.18
CA GLN A 300 -9.60 -1.74 -9.06
C GLN A 300 -8.52 -1.09 -9.93
N THR A 301 -7.66 -0.29 -9.31
CA THR A 301 -6.46 0.26 -9.93
C THR A 301 -5.22 -0.49 -9.44
N ASP A 302 -4.09 -0.30 -10.10
CA ASP A 302 -2.80 -0.84 -9.63
C ASP A 302 -2.45 -0.38 -8.21
N GLU A 303 -2.81 0.86 -7.87
CA GLU A 303 -2.60 1.41 -6.53
C GLU A 303 -3.52 0.77 -5.49
N THR A 304 -4.80 0.59 -5.83
CA THR A 304 -5.76 -0.11 -4.97
C THR A 304 -5.30 -1.55 -4.67
N ARG A 305 -4.80 -2.28 -5.69
CA ARG A 305 -4.23 -3.62 -5.48
C ARG A 305 -3.03 -3.61 -4.53
N ALA A 306 -2.17 -2.59 -4.63
CA ALA A 306 -1.01 -2.45 -3.73
C ALA A 306 -1.44 -2.16 -2.28
N LYS A 307 -2.47 -1.34 -2.07
CA LYS A 307 -3.05 -1.10 -0.73
C LYS A 307 -3.60 -2.38 -0.12
N HIS A 308 -4.40 -3.13 -0.89
CA HIS A 308 -5.03 -4.37 -0.41
C HIS A 308 -3.99 -5.45 -0.08
N ALA A 309 -2.96 -5.60 -0.92
CA ALA A 309 -1.86 -6.53 -0.64
C ALA A 309 -1.14 -6.17 0.66
N ALA A 310 -0.86 -4.89 0.90
CA ALA A 310 -0.24 -4.46 2.16
C ALA A 310 -1.14 -4.68 3.37
N MET A 311 -2.46 -4.50 3.23
CA MET A 311 -3.43 -4.80 4.29
C MET A 311 -3.48 -6.30 4.60
N GLN A 312 -3.44 -7.16 3.58
CA GLN A 312 -3.37 -8.61 3.75
C GLN A 312 -2.08 -9.02 4.48
N GLU A 313 -0.92 -8.48 4.08
CA GLU A 313 0.36 -8.73 4.77
C GLU A 313 0.32 -8.27 6.23
N TRP A 314 -0.33 -7.13 6.51
CA TRP A 314 -0.53 -6.64 7.87
C TRP A 314 -1.37 -7.62 8.71
N VAL A 315 -2.49 -8.10 8.16
CA VAL A 315 -3.39 -9.06 8.84
C VAL A 315 -2.65 -10.36 9.14
N GLU A 316 -1.94 -10.91 8.15
CA GLU A 316 -1.16 -12.13 8.31
C GLU A 316 -0.07 -11.97 9.37
N ALA A 317 0.65 -10.84 9.38
CA ALA A 317 1.68 -10.56 10.37
C ALA A 317 1.11 -10.47 11.80
N VAL A 318 0.00 -9.74 11.98
CA VAL A 318 -0.66 -9.58 13.28
C VAL A 318 -1.23 -10.92 13.79
N ASN A 319 -1.86 -11.70 12.92
CA ASN A 319 -2.36 -13.03 13.27
C ASN A 319 -1.24 -14.01 13.60
N THR A 320 -0.14 -13.98 12.85
CA THR A 320 1.05 -14.81 13.12
C THR A 320 1.69 -14.45 14.46
N HIS A 321 1.68 -13.18 14.85
CA HIS A 321 2.14 -12.75 16.17
C HIS A 321 1.23 -13.28 17.29
N GLY A 322 -0.07 -13.44 17.05
CA GLY A 322 -1.02 -14.11 17.95
C GLY A 322 -1.44 -13.31 19.20
N GLY A 323 -0.84 -12.14 19.45
CA GLY A 323 -1.11 -11.32 20.64
C GLY A 323 -2.31 -10.38 20.57
N PHE A 324 -3.00 -10.26 19.43
CA PHE A 324 -4.04 -9.25 19.20
C PHE A 324 -5.38 -9.84 18.72
N GLY A 325 -5.64 -11.11 19.04
CA GLY A 325 -6.79 -11.85 18.51
C GLY A 325 -6.65 -12.13 17.02
N THR A 326 -7.75 -12.54 16.39
CA THR A 326 -7.82 -12.80 14.96
C THR A 326 -8.27 -11.56 14.22
N TRP A 327 -7.52 -11.16 13.20
CA TRP A 327 -7.84 -10.07 12.29
C TRP A 327 -8.21 -10.62 10.91
N ARG A 328 -9.17 -9.95 10.26
CA ARG A 328 -9.64 -10.22 8.90
C ARG A 328 -9.66 -8.91 8.11
N PHE A 329 -9.61 -9.01 6.79
CA PHE A 329 -9.74 -7.87 5.89
C PHE A 329 -10.75 -8.19 4.78
N ALA A 330 -11.68 -7.27 4.55
CA ALA A 330 -12.67 -7.37 3.48
C ALA A 330 -12.83 -6.04 2.74
N VAL A 331 -13.35 -6.12 1.52
CA VAL A 331 -13.63 -4.96 0.67
C VAL A 331 -15.08 -5.03 0.22
N ALA A 332 -15.89 -4.03 0.59
CA ALA A 332 -17.24 -3.86 0.09
C ALA A 332 -17.18 -3.05 -1.22
N ALA A 333 -17.36 -3.72 -2.35
CA ALA A 333 -17.36 -3.07 -3.66
C ALA A 333 -18.70 -2.38 -3.95
N GLN A 334 -19.78 -2.86 -3.32
CA GLN A 334 -21.12 -2.30 -3.35
C GLN A 334 -21.72 -2.32 -1.93
N PRO A 335 -22.68 -1.43 -1.61
CA PRO A 335 -23.29 -1.39 -0.27
C PRO A 335 -23.96 -2.71 0.16
N ALA A 336 -24.43 -3.54 -0.76
CA ALA A 336 -25.05 -4.82 -0.42
C ALA A 336 -24.02 -5.85 0.07
N ASP A 337 -22.76 -5.75 -0.36
CA ASP A 337 -21.69 -6.72 -0.06
C ASP A 337 -21.41 -6.81 1.45
N ILE A 338 -21.70 -5.74 2.21
CA ILE A 338 -21.44 -5.74 3.66
C ILE A 338 -22.25 -6.81 4.39
N HIS A 339 -23.46 -7.12 3.93
CA HIS A 339 -24.29 -8.16 4.55
C HIS A 339 -23.65 -9.54 4.35
N ASP A 340 -23.19 -9.82 3.14
CA ASP A 340 -22.52 -11.08 2.80
C ASP A 340 -21.18 -11.20 3.54
N ILE A 341 -20.39 -10.12 3.60
CA ILE A 341 -19.12 -10.06 4.34
C ILE A 341 -19.36 -10.35 5.83
N LEU A 342 -20.40 -9.77 6.44
CA LEU A 342 -20.70 -10.00 7.85
C LEU A 342 -21.21 -11.42 8.12
N ALA A 343 -21.93 -12.03 7.18
CA ALA A 343 -22.34 -13.42 7.28
C ALA A 343 -21.11 -14.36 7.23
N ASP A 344 -20.28 -14.22 6.20
CA ASP A 344 -19.06 -15.04 6.01
C ASP A 344 -18.04 -14.87 7.14
N ALA A 345 -18.00 -13.70 7.79
CA ALA A 345 -17.03 -13.44 8.85
C ALA A 345 -17.42 -14.01 10.22
N ASN A 346 -18.69 -14.41 10.42
CA ASN A 346 -19.15 -15.05 11.67
C ASN A 346 -19.25 -16.58 11.58
N ASP A 347 -19.14 -17.14 10.38
CA ASP A 347 -18.84 -18.57 10.17
C ASP A 347 -17.35 -18.87 10.42
#